data_AF-A0A536ZUT7-F1
#
_entry.id   AF-A0A536ZUT7-F1
#
_cell.length_a   1.000
_cell.length_b   1.000
_cell.length_c   1.000
_cell.angle_alpha   90.00
_cell.angle_beta   90.00
_cell.angle_gamma   90.00
#
_symmetry.space_group_name_H-M   'P 1'
#
loop_
_entity.id
_entity.type
_entity.pdbx_description
1 polymer ?
#
loop_
_entity_poly.entity_id
_entity_poly.type
_entity_poly.pdbx_seq_one_letter_code
_entity_poly.pdbx_strand_id
1 'polypeptide(L)'
;MTEPGAERPAAGLVAALSGMAATAVALLRTRLELATVEFEEERERITAMLVLIVVATVFGCFALVALSVLVVVWLWDRSPLLAITGVTIFYVLIAAGAVLALKQQLQAHGRPFAATLAELERDAEAMRRKP
;
A
#
# COMPACT_ATOMS: atom_id res chain seq x y z
N MET A 1 15.63 -62.35 32.63
CA MET A 1 16.50 -61.16 32.77
C MET A 1 17.09 -60.93 31.40
N THR A 2 16.75 -59.95 30.56
CA THR A 2 16.07 -58.64 30.66
C THR A 2 15.57 -58.33 29.24
N GLU A 3 14.33 -57.90 29.06
CA GLU A 3 13.89 -57.28 27.80
C GLU A 3 14.30 -55.80 27.79
N PRO A 4 15.05 -55.30 26.79
CA PRO A 4 15.22 -53.87 26.58
C PRO A 4 14.70 -53.50 25.18
N GLY A 5 13.49 -52.95 25.10
CA GLY A 5 12.94 -52.54 23.80
C GLY A 5 11.85 -51.47 23.83
N ALA A 6 11.53 -50.91 24.99
CA ALA A 6 10.40 -49.99 25.17
C ALA A 6 10.73 -48.49 25.01
N GLU A 7 11.86 -48.15 24.40
CA GLU A 7 12.27 -46.76 24.16
C GLU A 7 12.52 -46.52 22.66
N ARG A 8 11.50 -46.07 21.92
CA ARG A 8 11.64 -45.29 20.65
C ARG A 8 10.36 -44.72 19.99
N PRO A 9 9.15 -44.70 20.57
CA PRO A 9 8.03 -43.99 19.93
C PRO A 9 8.20 -42.45 19.96
N ALA A 10 8.79 -41.90 21.03
CA ALA A 10 9.04 -40.47 21.15
C ALA A 10 10.10 -39.95 20.15
N ALA A 11 11.13 -40.73 19.86
CA ALA A 11 12.17 -40.36 18.90
C ALA A 11 11.65 -40.28 17.45
N GLY A 12 10.72 -41.17 17.07
CA GLY A 12 10.09 -41.16 15.75
C GLY A 12 9.14 -39.96 15.53
N LEU A 13 8.40 -39.57 16.56
CA LEU A 13 7.51 -38.40 16.49
C LEU A 13 8.28 -37.08 16.36
N VAL A 14 9.39 -36.95 17.09
CA VAL A 14 10.29 -35.78 17.00
C VAL A 14 10.94 -35.70 15.62
N ALA A 15 11.32 -36.83 15.03
CA ALA A 15 11.86 -36.89 13.66
C ALA A 15 10.81 -36.56 12.58
N ALA A 16 9.55 -36.96 12.78
CA ALA A 16 8.45 -36.57 11.88
C ALA A 16 8.16 -35.07 11.95
N LEU A 17 8.14 -34.48 13.15
CA LEU A 17 7.96 -33.05 13.35
C LEU A 17 9.11 -32.23 12.74
N SER A 18 10.35 -32.69 12.86
CA SER A 18 11.49 -32.01 12.24
C SER A 18 11.46 -32.09 10.72
N GLY A 19 11.03 -33.22 10.15
CA GLY A 19 10.80 -33.36 8.71
C GLY A 19 9.70 -32.44 8.17
N MET A 20 8.57 -32.32 8.89
CA MET A 20 7.50 -31.38 8.54
C MET A 20 7.94 -29.93 8.63
N ALA A 21 8.70 -29.56 9.67
CA ALA A 21 9.26 -28.22 9.81
C ALA A 21 10.25 -27.89 8.69
N ALA A 22 11.13 -28.83 8.31
CA ALA A 22 12.04 -28.65 7.18
C ALA A 22 11.30 -28.45 5.85
N THR A 23 10.21 -29.20 5.65
CA THR A 23 9.38 -29.10 4.44
C THR A 23 8.61 -27.78 4.40
N ALA A 24 8.06 -27.33 5.53
CA ALA A 24 7.40 -26.04 5.65
C ALA A 24 8.34 -24.86 5.39
N VAL A 25 9.58 -24.92 5.93
CA VAL A 25 10.62 -23.92 5.66
C VAL A 25 11.03 -23.91 4.20
N ALA A 26 11.14 -25.08 3.56
CA ALA A 26 11.46 -25.18 2.14
C ALA A 26 10.36 -24.56 1.25
N LEU A 27 9.09 -24.79 1.57
CA LEU A 27 7.92 -24.19 0.91
C LEU A 27 7.86 -22.67 1.11
N LEU A 28 8.12 -22.19 2.33
CA LEU A 28 8.22 -20.76 2.63
C LEU A 28 9.33 -20.10 1.82
N ARG A 29 10.51 -20.74 1.72
CA ARG A 29 11.64 -20.21 0.96
C ARG A 29 11.33 -20.05 -0.53
N THR A 30 10.67 -21.04 -1.14
CA THR A 30 10.28 -20.96 -2.55
C THR A 30 9.21 -19.90 -2.80
N ARG A 31 8.24 -19.76 -1.89
CA ARG A 31 7.22 -18.70 -1.97
C ARG A 31 7.82 -17.32 -1.76
N LEU A 32 8.81 -17.17 -0.87
CA LEU A 32 9.52 -15.92 -0.66
C LEU A 32 10.37 -15.54 -1.87
N GLU A 33 11.05 -16.50 -2.52
CA GLU A 33 11.76 -16.27 -3.80
C GLU A 33 10.81 -15.82 -4.91
N LEU A 34 9.66 -16.49 -5.07
CA LEU A 34 8.64 -16.07 -6.04
C LEU A 34 8.03 -14.70 -5.69
N ALA A 35 7.68 -14.47 -4.42
CA ALA A 35 7.13 -13.20 -3.96
C ALA A 35 8.12 -12.05 -4.11
N THR A 36 9.43 -12.28 -3.91
CA THR A 36 10.44 -11.24 -4.13
C THR A 36 10.62 -10.90 -5.60
N VAL A 37 10.59 -11.90 -6.49
CA VAL A 37 10.67 -11.68 -7.94
C VAL A 37 9.41 -10.97 -8.47
N GLU A 38 8.22 -11.40 -8.06
CA GLU A 38 6.96 -10.73 -8.43
C GLU A 38 6.91 -9.28 -7.90
N PHE A 39 7.43 -9.03 -6.69
CA PHE A 39 7.54 -7.67 -6.15
C PHE A 39 8.48 -6.78 -6.96
N GLU A 40 9.56 -7.32 -7.52
CA GLU A 40 10.48 -6.57 -8.37
C GLU A 40 9.83 -6.19 -9.71
N GLU A 41 9.07 -7.10 -10.31
CA GLU A 41 8.37 -6.86 -11.57
C GLU A 41 7.24 -5.81 -11.40
N GLU A 42 6.48 -5.89 -10.30
CA GLU A 42 5.42 -4.91 -10.01
C GLU A 42 5.98 -3.53 -9.59
N ARG A 43 7.16 -3.50 -8.95
CA ARG A 43 7.81 -2.23 -8.53
C ARG A 43 8.14 -1.33 -9.70
N GLU A 44 8.60 -1.87 -10.83
CA GLU A 44 8.95 -1.07 -12.00
C GLU A 44 7.71 -0.38 -12.56
N ARG A 45 6.60 -1.13 -12.67
CA ARG A 45 5.31 -0.61 -13.14
C ARG A 45 4.73 0.45 -12.20
N ILE A 46 4.75 0.20 -10.90
CA ILE A 46 4.29 1.15 -9.87
C ILE A 46 5.17 2.41 -9.90
N THR A 47 6.49 2.27 -10.03
CA THR A 47 7.41 3.41 -10.10
C THR A 47 7.14 4.25 -11.34
N ALA A 48 6.99 3.64 -12.52
CA ALA A 48 6.65 4.33 -13.75
C ALA A 48 5.30 5.07 -13.64
N MET A 49 4.27 4.42 -13.07
CA MET A 49 2.98 5.06 -12.82
C MET A 49 3.08 6.23 -11.84
N LEU A 50 3.83 6.09 -10.75
CA LEU A 50 4.05 7.17 -9.78
C LEU A 50 4.74 8.36 -10.42
N VAL A 51 5.78 8.14 -11.22
CA VAL A 51 6.45 9.21 -11.98
C VAL A 51 5.46 9.89 -12.91
N LEU A 52 4.66 9.14 -13.67
CA LEU A 52 3.66 9.70 -14.57
C LEU A 52 2.61 10.52 -13.82
N ILE A 53 2.12 10.04 -12.68
CA ILE A 53 1.16 10.77 -11.82
C ILE A 53 1.78 12.08 -11.33
N VAL A 54 3.02 12.06 -10.85
CA VAL A 54 3.73 13.26 -10.40
C VAL A 54 3.89 14.25 -11.54
N VAL A 55 4.37 13.81 -12.70
CA VAL A 55 4.54 14.64 -13.90
C VAL A 55 3.20 15.24 -14.32
N ALA A 56 2.17 14.42 -14.48
CA ALA A 56 0.82 14.87 -14.85
C ALA A 56 0.25 15.88 -13.85
N THR A 57 0.46 15.65 -12.55
CA THR A 57 0.02 16.58 -11.49
C THR A 57 0.75 17.91 -11.59
N VAL A 58 2.07 17.91 -11.75
CA VAL A 58 2.88 19.14 -11.86
C VAL A 58 2.50 19.96 -13.10
N PHE A 59 2.46 19.32 -14.27
CA PHE A 59 2.05 19.99 -15.50
C PHE A 59 0.59 20.45 -15.45
N GLY A 60 -0.30 19.68 -14.81
CA GLY A 60 -1.68 20.07 -14.55
C GLY A 60 -1.78 21.33 -13.68
N CYS A 61 -0.99 21.42 -12.61
CA CYS A 61 -0.91 22.63 -11.78
C CYS A 61 -0.45 23.85 -12.59
N PHE A 62 0.60 23.72 -13.39
CA PHE A 62 1.05 24.82 -14.25
C PHE A 62 -0.01 25.24 -15.27
N ALA A 63 -0.69 24.28 -15.90
CA ALA A 63 -1.79 24.57 -16.82
C ALA A 63 -2.94 25.31 -16.13
N LEU A 64 -3.29 24.93 -14.89
CA LEU A 64 -4.33 25.60 -14.11
C LEU A 64 -3.96 27.05 -13.78
N VAL A 65 -2.71 27.28 -13.37
CA VAL A 65 -2.19 28.64 -13.11
C VAL A 65 -2.22 29.47 -14.38
N ALA A 66 -1.72 28.93 -15.51
CA ALA A 66 -1.74 29.62 -16.79
C ALA A 66 -3.18 29.95 -17.25
N LEU A 67 -4.12 29.01 -17.08
CA LEU A 67 -5.54 29.22 -17.37
C LEU A 67 -6.13 30.33 -16.49
N SER A 68 -5.74 30.37 -15.21
CA SER A 68 -6.19 31.40 -14.27
C SER A 68 -5.70 32.78 -14.70
N VAL A 69 -4.43 32.89 -15.09
CA VAL A 69 -3.86 34.13 -15.62
C VAL A 69 -4.57 34.53 -16.91
N LEU A 70 -4.83 33.59 -17.82
CA LEU A 70 -5.60 33.85 -19.05
C LEU A 70 -7.00 34.42 -18.75
N VAL A 71 -7.72 33.81 -17.81
CA VAL A 71 -9.05 34.28 -17.39
C VAL A 71 -8.96 35.68 -16.78
N VAL A 72 -7.96 35.92 -15.92
CA VAL A 72 -7.73 37.23 -15.30
C VAL A 72 -7.45 38.29 -16.35
N VAL A 73 -6.53 38.02 -17.29
CA VAL A 73 -6.16 38.97 -18.37
C VAL A 73 -7.36 39.22 -19.29
N TRP A 74 -8.10 38.18 -19.67
CA TRP A 74 -9.25 38.33 -20.57
C TRP A 74 -10.38 39.15 -19.95
N LEU A 75 -10.61 39.01 -18.65
CA LEU A 75 -11.69 39.70 -17.95
C LEU A 75 -11.24 41.00 -17.26
N TRP A 76 -9.95 41.33 -17.33
CA TRP A 76 -9.35 42.50 -16.70
C TRP A 76 -9.99 43.80 -17.17
N ASP A 77 -10.26 43.92 -18.48
CA ASP A 77 -10.83 45.14 -19.07
C ASP A 77 -12.30 45.39 -18.70
N ARG A 78 -13.06 44.33 -18.37
CA ARG A 78 -14.47 44.48 -18.02
C ARG A 78 -14.68 44.65 -16.52
N SER A 79 -14.01 43.84 -15.71
CA SER A 79 -14.30 43.74 -14.27
C SER A 79 -13.27 42.86 -13.55
N PRO A 80 -12.17 43.44 -13.04
CA PRO A 80 -11.12 42.70 -12.34
C PRO A 80 -11.65 41.89 -11.15
N LEU A 81 -12.65 42.41 -10.44
CA LEU A 81 -13.29 41.75 -9.29
C LEU A 81 -14.02 40.46 -9.69
N LEU A 82 -14.75 40.45 -10.82
CA LEU A 82 -15.44 39.24 -11.30
C LEU A 82 -14.42 38.19 -11.75
N ALA A 83 -13.28 38.60 -12.30
CA ALA A 83 -12.22 37.70 -12.76
C ALA A 83 -11.62 36.92 -11.58
N ILE A 84 -11.22 37.66 -10.54
CA ILE A 84 -10.61 37.09 -9.33
C ILE A 84 -11.62 36.21 -8.59
N THR A 85 -12.88 36.66 -8.47
CA THR A 85 -13.92 35.90 -7.76
C THR A 85 -14.26 34.61 -8.50
N GLY A 86 -14.36 34.64 -9.85
CA GLY A 86 -14.63 33.47 -10.66
C GLY A 86 -13.52 32.42 -10.56
N VAL A 87 -12.26 32.84 -10.68
CA VAL A 87 -11.10 31.96 -10.50
C VAL A 87 -11.08 31.37 -9.08
N THR A 88 -11.35 32.19 -8.06
CA THR A 88 -11.38 31.73 -6.65
C THR A 88 -12.44 30.66 -6.43
N ILE A 89 -13.67 30.88 -6.90
CA ILE A 89 -14.76 29.91 -6.78
C ILE A 89 -14.39 28.61 -7.50
N PHE A 90 -13.79 28.70 -8.70
CA PHE A 90 -13.35 27.54 -9.46
C PHE A 90 -12.33 26.69 -8.68
N TYR A 91 -11.30 27.30 -8.10
CA TYR A 91 -10.33 26.59 -7.26
C TYR A 91 -10.95 25.98 -6.00
N VAL A 92 -11.87 26.70 -5.35
CA VAL A 92 -12.57 26.19 -4.16
C VAL A 92 -13.41 24.96 -4.50
N LEU A 93 -14.09 24.93 -5.65
CA LEU A 93 -14.85 23.76 -6.09
C LEU A 93 -13.94 22.55 -6.37
N ILE A 94 -12.80 22.76 -7.02
CA ILE A 94 -11.80 21.69 -7.24
C ILE A 94 -11.29 21.16 -5.90
N ALA A 95 -10.92 22.05 -4.96
CA ALA A 95 -10.44 21.67 -3.65
C ALA A 95 -11.49 20.88 -2.85
N ALA A 96 -12.74 21.34 -2.86
CA ALA A 96 -13.84 20.64 -2.21
C ALA A 96 -14.07 19.24 -2.82
N GLY A 97 -14.04 19.12 -4.15
CA GLY A 97 -14.14 17.85 -4.86
C GLY A 97 -13.01 16.88 -4.49
N ALA A 98 -11.76 17.38 -4.43
CA ALA A 98 -10.61 16.58 -4.02
C ALA A 98 -10.72 16.08 -2.58
N VAL A 99 -11.15 16.94 -1.64
CA VAL A 99 -11.38 16.55 -0.24
C VAL A 99 -12.50 15.51 -0.12
N LEU A 100 -13.58 15.66 -0.88
CA LEU A 100 -14.68 14.69 -0.90
C LEU A 100 -14.22 13.34 -1.48
N ALA A 101 -13.48 13.36 -2.58
CA ALA A 101 -12.93 12.14 -3.19
C ALA A 101 -11.94 11.43 -2.25
N LEU A 102 -11.07 12.19 -1.57
CA LEU A 102 -10.15 11.64 -0.57
C LEU A 102 -10.90 11.04 0.61
N LYS A 103 -11.94 11.73 1.12
CA LYS A 103 -12.82 11.20 2.18
C LYS A 103 -13.52 9.92 1.76
N GLN A 104 -14.05 9.87 0.53
CA GLN A 104 -14.69 8.67 -0.02
C GLN A 104 -13.69 7.52 -0.14
N GLN A 105 -12.47 7.77 -0.61
CA GLN A 105 -11.44 6.74 -0.69
C GLN A 105 -11.01 6.23 0.69
N LEU A 106 -10.82 7.12 1.67
CA LEU A 106 -10.49 6.76 3.05
C LEU A 106 -11.62 5.96 3.73
N GLN A 107 -12.88 6.27 3.43
CA GLN A 107 -14.04 5.53 3.96
C GLN A 107 -14.27 4.20 3.23
N ALA A 108 -14.02 4.14 1.92
CA ALA A 108 -14.16 2.93 1.11
C ALA A 108 -13.04 1.91 1.36
N HIS A 109 -11.81 2.37 1.60
CA HIS A 109 -10.64 1.52 1.85
C HIS A 109 -10.30 1.46 3.34
N GLY A 110 -11.28 1.13 4.18
CA GLY A 110 -11.07 0.91 5.62
C GLY A 110 -9.83 0.07 5.89
N ARG A 111 -8.74 0.75 6.29
CA ARG A 111 -7.44 0.24 6.76
C ARG A 111 -6.78 -0.82 5.84
N PRO A 112 -6.01 -0.41 4.82
CA PRO A 112 -5.21 -1.33 3.99
C PRO A 112 -4.18 -2.15 4.78
N PHE A 113 -3.90 -1.77 6.03
CA PHE A 113 -2.97 -2.46 6.93
C PHE A 113 -3.64 -3.14 8.12
N ALA A 114 -4.98 -3.14 8.24
CA ALA A 114 -5.63 -3.80 9.38
C ALA A 114 -5.40 -5.32 9.38
N ALA A 115 -5.45 -5.94 8.20
CA ALA A 115 -5.14 -7.36 8.05
C ALA A 115 -3.66 -7.63 8.37
N THR A 116 -2.75 -6.80 7.84
CA THR A 116 -1.29 -6.93 8.08
C THR A 116 -0.92 -6.68 9.54
N LEU A 117 -1.53 -5.70 10.22
CA LEU A 117 -1.33 -5.46 11.65
C LEU A 117 -1.84 -6.64 12.48
N ALA A 118 -3.01 -7.20 12.14
CA ALA A 118 -3.56 -8.35 12.83
C ALA A 118 -2.71 -9.62 12.64
N GLU A 119 -2.08 -9.79 11.48
CA GLU A 119 -1.11 -10.86 11.21
C GLU A 119 0.17 -10.67 12.03
N LEU A 120 0.72 -9.44 12.08
CA LEU A 120 1.89 -9.07 12.88
C LEU A 120 1.66 -9.26 14.39
N GLU A 121 0.45 -8.98 14.87
CA GLU A 121 0.08 -9.14 16.28
C GLU A 121 0.00 -10.62 16.67
N ARG A 122 -0.51 -11.47 15.76
CA ARG A 122 -0.50 -12.94 15.93
C ARG A 122 0.92 -13.52 15.92
N ASP A 123 1.79 -13.04 15.05
CA ASP A 123 3.19 -13.46 15.00
C ASP A 123 3.96 -13.05 16.28
N ALA A 124 3.69 -11.85 16.81
CA ALA A 124 4.26 -11.39 18.07
C ALA A 124 3.78 -12.24 19.27
N GLU A 125 2.51 -12.63 19.30
CA GLU A 125 1.97 -13.53 20.32
C GLU A 125 2.53 -14.94 20.23
N ALA A 126 2.74 -15.46 19.03
CA ALA A 126 3.37 -16.77 18.81
C ALA A 126 4.84 -16.79 19.29
N MET A 127 5.58 -15.69 19.09
CA MET A 127 6.96 -15.55 19.61
C MET A 127 7.01 -15.39 21.13
N ARG A 128 6.04 -14.68 21.74
CA ARG A 128 5.96 -14.55 23.22
C ARG A 128 5.57 -15.84 23.94
N ARG A 129 5.00 -16.82 23.24
CA ARG A 129 4.51 -18.08 23.82
C ARG A 129 5.54 -19.21 23.79
N LYS A 130 6.75 -18.98 23.25
CA LYS A 130 7.83 -19.96 23.29
C LYS A 130 8.63 -19.77 24.60
N PRO A 131 8.74 -20.80 25.46
CA PRO A 131 9.42 -20.72 26.76
C PRO A 131 10.94 -20.59 26.64
#